data_AF-M9RR60-F1
#
_entry.id   AF-M9RR60-F1
#
_cell.length_a   1.000
_cell.length_b   1.000
_cell.length_c   1.000
_cell.angle_alpha   90.00
_cell.angle_beta   90.00
_cell.angle_gamma   90.00
#
_symmetry.space_group_name_H-M   'P 1'
#
loop_
_entity.id
_entity.type
_entity.pdbx_description
1 polymer ?
#
loop_
_entity_poly.entity_id
_entity_poly.type
_entity_poly.pdbx_seq_one_letter_code
_entity_poly.pdbx_strand_id
1 'polypeptide(L)'
;MLALPSASNRTMMTAGTITFQEPEPDMCMVPCFTPGTTICTITGTRAIETLEVGDLLLTRDNGFKPIAWIGIKRVEGAQLAAHDEIQPICIPRGSLGDDCPNRDMMVSRQHRMLLTGVRADLLFGSNEVIVKAKDLVSQQGIHEARVEGVTYVHIMFDQHEIVLANEAWTEIDFPRRARNGPFRKLRLRADIFKITRGCCLISLRIWRAGQPIFALRTICPCL
;
A
#
# COMPACT_ATOMS: atom_id res chain seq x y z
N MET A 1 -34.19 -16.99 49.26
CA MET A 1 -33.16 -16.33 48.44
C MET A 1 -32.64 -17.38 47.46
N LEU A 2 -32.65 -17.05 46.17
CA LEU A 2 -33.04 -17.92 45.05
C LEU A 2 -32.09 -19.08 44.67
N ALA A 3 -32.73 -20.14 44.14
CA ALA A 3 -32.14 -21.29 43.47
C ALA A 3 -31.93 -21.04 41.96
N LEU A 4 -31.00 -21.79 41.36
CA LEU A 4 -30.91 -22.10 39.92
C LEU A 4 -31.25 -23.60 39.74
N PRO A 5 -31.48 -24.15 38.53
CA PRO A 5 -31.68 -23.57 37.20
C PRO A 5 -32.94 -24.13 36.46
N SER A 6 -33.37 -23.54 35.34
CA SER A 6 -34.08 -24.29 34.28
C SER A 6 -34.19 -23.47 33.00
N ALA A 7 -33.85 -24.12 31.89
CA ALA A 7 -33.95 -23.63 30.53
C ALA A 7 -35.42 -23.45 30.10
N SER A 8 -35.77 -22.29 29.54
CA SER A 8 -36.73 -22.19 28.44
C SER A 8 -36.69 -20.79 27.85
N ASN A 9 -35.71 -20.49 27.00
CA ASN A 9 -35.91 -19.37 26.08
C ASN A 9 -36.73 -19.94 24.92
N ARG A 10 -38.05 -19.76 24.99
CA ARG A 10 -38.98 -20.12 23.92
C ARG A 10 -38.53 -19.45 22.62
N THR A 11 -38.09 -20.27 21.67
CA THR A 11 -37.95 -19.86 20.27
C THR A 11 -39.35 -19.53 19.75
N MET A 12 -39.70 -18.24 19.70
CA MET A 12 -40.69 -17.79 18.73
C MET A 12 -39.96 -17.61 17.40
N MET A 13 -40.17 -18.55 16.48
CA MET A 13 -39.74 -18.41 15.09
C MET A 13 -40.63 -17.37 14.42
N THR A 14 -40.18 -16.12 14.41
CA THR A 14 -40.59 -15.16 13.39
C THR A 14 -39.56 -15.25 12.27
N ALA A 15 -40.02 -15.50 11.05
CA ALA A 15 -39.22 -15.46 9.83
C ALA A 15 -38.72 -14.02 9.60
N GLY A 16 -37.65 -13.64 10.30
CA GLY A 16 -36.90 -12.42 10.09
C GLY A 16 -35.61 -12.78 9.35
N THR A 17 -35.47 -12.26 8.14
CA THR A 17 -34.24 -12.28 7.37
C THR A 17 -33.05 -11.96 8.28
N ILE A 18 -32.18 -12.95 8.51
CA ILE A 18 -30.91 -12.74 9.20
C ILE A 18 -30.07 -11.90 8.25
N THR A 19 -30.12 -10.57 8.43
CA THR A 19 -29.28 -9.67 7.66
C THR A 19 -27.89 -9.81 8.24
N PHE A 20 -27.01 -10.53 7.56
CA PHE A 20 -25.59 -10.47 7.85
C PHE A 20 -25.13 -9.07 7.44
N GLN A 21 -25.19 -8.10 8.37
CA GLN A 21 -24.38 -6.91 8.25
C GLN A 21 -22.93 -7.38 8.42
N GLU A 22 -22.24 -7.54 7.30
CA GLU A 22 -20.79 -7.71 7.35
C GLU A 22 -20.23 -6.50 8.12
N PRO A 23 -19.37 -6.72 9.13
CA PRO A 23 -18.80 -5.62 9.89
C PRO A 23 -18.09 -4.69 8.90
N GLU A 24 -18.45 -3.40 8.95
CA GLU A 24 -17.75 -2.34 8.23
C GLU A 24 -16.24 -2.58 8.42
N PRO A 25 -15.48 -2.80 7.34
CA PRO A 25 -14.08 -3.16 7.47
C PRO A 25 -13.38 -2.07 8.29
N ASP A 26 -12.74 -2.46 9.38
CA ASP A 26 -11.85 -1.58 10.13
C ASP A 26 -10.87 -0.96 9.14
N MET A 27 -11.02 0.35 8.87
CA MET A 27 -10.30 1.07 7.80
C MET A 27 -8.78 0.97 7.94
N CYS A 28 -8.30 0.68 9.15
CA CYS A 28 -6.90 0.38 9.41
C CYS A 28 -6.37 -0.83 8.61
N MET A 29 -7.25 -1.66 8.02
CA MET A 29 -6.90 -2.89 7.32
C MET A 29 -6.92 -2.76 5.79
N VAL A 30 -7.60 -1.76 5.23
CA VAL A 30 -7.90 -1.72 3.79
C VAL A 30 -6.95 -0.78 3.02
N PRO A 31 -6.33 -1.23 1.92
CA PRO A 31 -5.56 -0.38 1.00
C PRO A 31 -6.42 0.69 0.32
N CYS A 32 -6.19 1.96 0.64
CA CYS A 32 -6.95 3.08 0.08
C CYS A 32 -6.00 4.16 -0.45
N PHE A 33 -6.48 4.91 -1.44
CA PHE A 33 -5.85 6.12 -1.94
C PHE A 33 -6.49 7.37 -1.33
N THR A 34 -5.87 8.52 -1.52
CA THR A 34 -6.49 9.83 -1.27
C THR A 34 -6.76 10.58 -2.58
N PRO A 35 -7.72 11.52 -2.60
CA PRO A 35 -7.93 12.42 -3.73
C PRO A 35 -6.64 13.10 -4.20
N GLY A 36 -6.58 13.40 -5.50
CA GLY A 36 -5.39 13.94 -6.16
C GLY A 36 -4.38 12.87 -6.60
N THR A 37 -4.56 11.61 -6.17
CA THR A 37 -3.87 10.47 -6.77
C THR A 37 -4.40 10.25 -8.17
N THR A 38 -3.50 10.15 -9.14
CA THR A 38 -3.86 9.89 -10.52
C THR A 38 -3.62 8.43 -10.88
N ILE A 39 -4.53 7.81 -11.62
CA ILE A 39 -4.48 6.42 -12.06
C ILE A 39 -4.43 6.38 -13.58
N CYS A 40 -3.59 5.50 -14.14
CA CYS A 40 -3.52 5.30 -15.58
C CYS A 40 -4.77 4.55 -16.08
N THR A 41 -5.52 5.17 -16.98
CA THR A 41 -6.72 4.59 -17.60
C THR A 41 -6.54 4.48 -19.12
N ILE A 42 -7.45 3.78 -19.79
CA ILE A 42 -7.42 3.65 -21.26
C ILE A 42 -7.51 4.99 -22.00
N THR A 43 -8.08 6.02 -21.38
CA THR A 43 -8.20 7.37 -21.94
C THR A 43 -7.11 8.32 -21.44
N GLY A 44 -6.10 7.79 -20.76
CA GLY A 44 -5.02 8.54 -20.13
C GLY A 44 -5.17 8.60 -18.61
N THR A 45 -4.29 9.37 -17.99
CA THR A 45 -4.20 9.48 -16.53
C THR A 45 -5.35 10.32 -15.97
N ARG A 46 -6.15 9.75 -15.07
CA ARG A 46 -7.31 10.40 -14.44
C ARG A 46 -7.16 10.45 -12.92
N ALA A 47 -7.70 11.49 -12.29
CA ALA A 47 -7.73 11.58 -10.83
C ALA A 47 -8.69 10.54 -10.25
N ILE A 48 -8.31 9.92 -9.15
CA ILE A 48 -9.04 8.80 -8.55
C ILE A 48 -10.46 9.16 -8.14
N GLU A 49 -10.68 10.38 -7.67
CA GLU A 49 -11.98 10.92 -7.29
C GLU A 49 -12.95 11.10 -8.48
N THR A 50 -12.45 10.98 -9.72
CA THR A 50 -13.27 11.08 -10.95
C THR A 50 -13.56 9.73 -11.59
N LEU A 51 -13.05 8.64 -11.03
CA LEU A 51 -13.24 7.29 -11.57
C LEU A 51 -14.61 6.74 -11.20
N GLU A 52 -15.16 5.93 -12.10
CA GLU A 52 -16.45 5.26 -11.92
C GLU A 52 -16.30 3.74 -12.08
N VAL A 53 -17.23 2.99 -11.50
CA VAL A 53 -17.31 1.53 -11.71
C VAL A 53 -17.44 1.25 -13.21
N GLY A 54 -16.63 0.30 -13.71
CA GLY A 54 -16.53 -0.01 -15.13
C GLY A 54 -15.41 0.72 -15.87
N ASP A 55 -14.81 1.78 -15.30
CA ASP A 55 -13.64 2.42 -15.90
C ASP A 55 -12.48 1.43 -16.06
N LEU A 56 -11.78 1.52 -17.20
CA LEU A 56 -10.69 0.62 -17.55
C LEU A 56 -9.33 1.16 -17.09
N LEU A 57 -8.74 0.52 -16.08
CA LEU A 57 -7.44 0.89 -15.52
C LEU A 57 -6.33 0.00 -16.06
N LEU A 58 -5.15 0.58 -16.30
CA LEU A 58 -3.97 -0.17 -16.68
C LEU A 58 -3.51 -1.02 -15.49
N THR A 59 -3.47 -2.34 -15.67
CA THR A 59 -2.88 -3.28 -14.74
C THR A 59 -1.57 -3.84 -15.27
N ARG A 60 -0.67 -4.22 -14.35
CA ARG A 60 0.69 -4.67 -14.68
C ARG A 60 0.70 -5.95 -15.51
N ASP A 61 -0.12 -6.93 -15.14
CA ASP A 61 -0.01 -8.29 -15.67
C ASP A 61 -1.14 -8.65 -16.66
N ASN A 62 -2.30 -7.99 -16.55
CA ASN A 62 -3.51 -8.42 -17.26
C ASN A 62 -4.09 -7.37 -18.20
N GLY A 63 -3.33 -6.30 -18.50
CA GLY A 63 -3.74 -5.22 -19.39
C GLY A 63 -4.78 -4.31 -18.75
N PHE A 64 -5.70 -3.76 -19.54
CA PHE A 64 -6.75 -2.89 -19.00
C PHE A 64 -7.88 -3.70 -18.38
N LYS A 65 -8.25 -3.40 -17.13
CA LYS A 65 -9.33 -4.08 -16.40
C LYS A 65 -10.39 -3.10 -15.89
N PRO A 66 -11.67 -3.50 -15.90
CA PRO A 66 -12.74 -2.66 -15.38
C PRO A 66 -12.71 -2.64 -13.85
N ILE A 67 -12.92 -1.47 -13.27
CA ILE A 67 -13.18 -1.35 -11.84
C ILE A 67 -14.49 -2.08 -11.52
N ALA A 68 -14.46 -3.01 -10.55
CA ALA A 68 -15.64 -3.75 -10.11
C ALA A 68 -16.42 -2.99 -9.05
N TRP A 69 -15.73 -2.20 -8.21
CA TRP A 69 -16.35 -1.46 -7.11
C TRP A 69 -15.48 -0.27 -6.67
N ILE A 70 -16.13 0.79 -6.21
CA ILE A 70 -15.51 1.96 -5.59
C ILE A 70 -16.22 2.28 -4.27
N GLY A 71 -15.45 2.51 -3.22
CA GLY A 71 -15.95 2.99 -1.93
C GLY A 71 -15.20 4.24 -1.50
N ILE A 72 -15.95 5.18 -0.95
CA ILE A 72 -15.40 6.46 -0.49
C ILE A 72 -15.75 6.62 0.98
N LYS A 73 -14.76 6.91 1.81
CA LYS A 73 -14.98 7.25 3.22
C LYS A 73 -14.24 8.51 3.58
N ARG A 74 -14.96 9.44 4.21
CA ARG A 74 -14.38 10.64 4.81
C ARG A 74 -14.10 10.36 6.29
N VAL A 75 -12.92 10.75 6.74
CA VAL A 75 -12.49 10.68 8.13
C VAL A 75 -12.15 12.09 8.59
N GLU A 76 -12.74 12.50 9.70
CA GLU A 76 -12.57 13.84 10.26
C GLU A 76 -11.41 13.90 11.27
N GLY A 77 -10.90 15.11 11.51
CA GLY A 77 -9.73 15.35 12.38
C GLY A 77 -9.85 14.77 13.79
N ALA A 78 -11.05 14.79 14.39
CA ALA A 78 -11.26 14.20 15.72
C ALA A 78 -11.01 12.68 15.74
N GLN A 79 -11.42 11.97 14.67
CA GLN A 79 -11.17 10.53 14.54
C GLN A 79 -9.69 10.27 14.28
N LEU A 80 -9.05 11.07 13.42
CA LEU A 80 -7.63 10.97 13.11
C LEU A 80 -6.72 11.28 14.30
N ALA A 81 -7.17 12.14 15.22
CA ALA A 81 -6.46 12.45 16.45
C ALA A 81 -6.59 11.33 17.50
N ALA A 82 -7.70 10.60 17.49
CA ALA A 82 -7.93 9.47 18.38
C ALA A 82 -7.27 8.17 17.91
N HIS A 83 -7.04 8.04 16.59
CA HIS A 83 -6.58 6.81 15.95
C HIS A 83 -5.42 7.08 15.00
N ASP A 84 -4.19 6.91 15.47
CA ASP A 84 -2.97 7.09 14.66
C ASP A 84 -2.88 6.09 13.52
N GLU A 85 -3.50 4.92 13.67
CA GLU A 85 -3.50 3.84 12.70
C GLU A 85 -4.31 4.12 11.42
N ILE A 86 -5.11 5.19 11.42
CA ILE A 86 -5.85 5.66 10.25
C ILE A 86 -5.26 6.96 9.65
N GLN A 87 -4.13 7.45 10.19
CA GLN A 87 -3.37 8.53 9.55
C GLN A 87 -2.74 8.04 8.23
N PRO A 88 -2.76 8.85 7.17
CA PRO A 88 -2.16 8.47 5.90
C PRO A 88 -0.63 8.47 5.96
N ILE A 89 -0.02 7.73 5.03
CA ILE A 89 1.42 7.81 4.76
C ILE A 89 1.61 8.71 3.55
N CYS A 90 2.43 9.76 3.70
CA CYS A 90 2.91 10.57 2.60
C CYS A 90 4.14 9.92 1.97
N ILE A 91 4.05 9.71 0.66
CA ILE A 91 5.10 9.20 -0.21
C ILE A 91 5.50 10.35 -1.14
N PRO A 92 6.62 11.06 -0.85
CA PRO A 92 7.07 12.18 -1.67
C PRO A 92 7.46 11.76 -3.08
N ARG A 93 7.43 12.71 -4.02
CA ARG A 93 7.92 12.51 -5.38
C ARG A 93 9.30 11.86 -5.41
N GLY A 94 9.48 10.83 -6.23
CA GLY A 94 10.75 10.13 -6.44
C GLY A 94 11.22 9.23 -5.29
N SER A 95 10.48 9.16 -4.18
CA SER A 95 10.91 8.43 -2.97
C SER A 95 10.91 6.89 -3.10
N LEU A 96 10.28 6.35 -4.15
CA LEU A 96 10.25 4.92 -4.45
C LEU A 96 11.36 4.50 -5.44
N GLY A 97 12.12 5.46 -5.99
CA GLY A 97 13.12 5.25 -7.04
C GLY A 97 12.58 5.58 -8.43
N ASP A 98 13.49 5.77 -9.40
CA ASP A 98 13.18 6.03 -10.82
C ASP A 98 12.17 7.17 -11.06
N ASP A 99 12.28 8.24 -10.27
CA ASP A 99 11.35 9.39 -10.26
C ASP A 99 9.88 9.02 -9.93
N CYS A 100 9.65 7.85 -9.32
CA CYS A 100 8.36 7.39 -8.83
C CYS A 100 8.18 7.63 -7.32
N PRO A 101 6.99 8.04 -6.86
CA PRO A 101 5.88 8.55 -7.67
C PRO A 101 6.27 9.87 -8.36
N ASN A 102 5.60 10.21 -9.46
CA ASN A 102 5.89 11.44 -10.21
C ASN A 102 5.44 12.74 -9.50
N ARG A 103 4.72 12.60 -8.38
CA ARG A 103 4.28 13.66 -7.46
C ARG A 103 4.08 13.09 -6.06
N ASP A 104 3.99 13.96 -5.08
CA ASP A 104 3.64 13.57 -3.71
C ASP A 104 2.27 12.87 -3.71
N MET A 105 2.19 11.78 -2.96
CA MET A 105 1.01 10.93 -2.87
C MET A 105 0.74 10.58 -1.41
N MET A 106 -0.53 10.57 -1.02
CA MET A 106 -0.94 10.04 0.28
C MET A 106 -1.74 8.75 0.08
N VAL A 107 -1.42 7.75 0.89
CA VAL A 107 -2.08 6.44 0.86
C VAL A 107 -2.36 5.93 2.26
N SER A 108 -3.29 4.98 2.41
CA SER A 108 -3.50 4.33 3.71
C SER A 108 -2.27 3.53 4.14
N ARG A 109 -2.13 3.29 5.45
CA ARG A 109 -0.96 2.60 6.03
C ARG A 109 -0.71 1.20 5.45
N GLN A 110 -1.77 0.47 5.14
CA GLN A 110 -1.70 -0.89 4.59
C GLN A 110 -1.59 -0.92 3.08
N HIS A 111 -1.60 0.25 2.42
CA HIS A 111 -1.46 0.33 0.97
C HIS A 111 -0.14 -0.28 0.54
N ARG A 112 -0.16 -1.07 -0.54
CA ARG A 112 0.95 -1.91 -0.94
C ARG A 112 1.61 -1.36 -2.21
N MET A 113 2.86 -0.96 -2.07
CA MET A 113 3.68 -0.37 -3.12
C MET A 113 4.62 -1.44 -3.68
N LEU A 114 4.69 -1.54 -5.00
CA LEU A 114 5.68 -2.38 -5.68
C LEU A 114 6.98 -1.58 -5.82
N LEU A 115 8.02 -2.06 -5.16
CA LEU A 115 9.39 -1.60 -5.39
C LEU A 115 10.04 -2.50 -6.45
N THR A 116 10.81 -1.89 -7.35
CA THR A 116 11.53 -2.61 -8.40
C THR A 116 12.99 -2.18 -8.49
N GLY A 117 13.77 -2.92 -9.27
CA GLY A 117 15.14 -2.55 -9.63
C GLY A 117 16.15 -2.69 -8.48
N VAL A 118 17.20 -1.87 -8.53
CA VAL A 118 18.36 -1.95 -7.62
C VAL A 118 17.93 -1.83 -6.16
N ARG A 119 16.91 -1.02 -5.86
CA ARG A 119 16.42 -0.82 -4.50
C ARG A 119 15.75 -2.08 -3.95
N ALA A 120 14.93 -2.74 -4.76
CA ALA A 120 14.32 -4.01 -4.37
C ALA A 120 15.38 -5.10 -4.14
N ASP A 121 16.40 -5.15 -5.01
CA ASP A 121 17.47 -6.14 -4.89
C ASP A 121 18.35 -5.90 -3.66
N LEU A 122 18.79 -4.65 -3.43
CA LEU A 122 19.61 -4.29 -2.27
C LEU A 122 18.90 -4.51 -0.93
N LEU A 123 17.60 -4.22 -0.86
CA LEU A 123 16.85 -4.29 0.39
C LEU A 123 16.28 -5.69 0.65
N PHE A 124 15.95 -6.46 -0.39
CA PHE A 124 15.17 -7.70 -0.28
C PHE A 124 15.73 -8.90 -1.06
N GLY A 125 16.82 -8.72 -1.81
CA GLY A 125 17.43 -9.77 -2.64
C GLY A 125 16.48 -10.29 -3.72
N SER A 126 15.65 -9.40 -4.26
CA SER A 126 14.66 -9.71 -5.31
C SER A 126 14.50 -8.49 -6.21
N ASN A 127 14.38 -8.70 -7.52
CA ASN A 127 14.22 -7.60 -8.48
C ASN A 127 12.91 -6.82 -8.31
N GLU A 128 11.92 -7.43 -7.66
CA GLU A 128 10.61 -6.85 -7.38
C GLU A 128 10.11 -7.32 -6.02
N VAL A 129 9.47 -6.41 -5.28
CA VAL A 129 8.91 -6.70 -3.96
C VAL A 129 7.74 -5.77 -3.67
N ILE A 130 6.69 -6.31 -3.05
CA ILE A 130 5.56 -5.52 -2.58
C ILE A 130 5.70 -5.25 -1.09
N VAL A 131 5.65 -3.98 -0.71
CA VAL A 131 5.85 -3.51 0.67
C VAL A 131 4.70 -2.59 1.06
N LYS A 132 4.25 -2.67 2.32
CA LYS A 132 3.21 -1.76 2.81
C LYS A 132 3.78 -0.37 3.02
N ALA A 133 3.00 0.67 2.77
CA ALA A 133 3.40 2.07 2.90
C ALA A 133 3.93 2.38 4.31
N LYS A 134 3.29 1.85 5.36
CA LYS A 134 3.77 2.03 6.74
C LYS A 134 5.16 1.44 7.01
N ASP A 135 5.55 0.41 6.27
CA ASP A 135 6.85 -0.26 6.42
C ASP A 135 7.94 0.47 5.63
N LEU A 136 7.56 1.44 4.78
CA LEU A 136 8.47 2.34 4.06
C LEU A 136 8.76 3.63 4.83
N VAL A 137 8.15 3.85 5.99
CA VAL A 137 8.39 5.07 6.78
C VAL A 137 9.87 5.19 7.15
N SER A 138 10.39 6.42 7.09
CA SER A 138 11.82 6.78 7.26
C SER A 138 12.71 6.48 6.05
N GLN A 139 12.15 6.02 4.93
CA GLN A 139 12.87 5.86 3.67
C GLN A 139 12.66 7.07 2.77
N GLN A 140 13.73 7.74 2.32
CA GLN A 140 13.67 8.83 1.33
C GLN A 140 12.58 9.88 1.59
N GLY A 141 12.37 10.26 2.84
CA GLY A 141 11.38 11.27 3.23
C GLY A 141 9.94 10.76 3.35
N ILE A 142 9.68 9.46 3.16
CA ILE A 142 8.36 8.85 3.43
C ILE A 142 8.06 8.94 4.93
N HIS A 143 6.90 9.50 5.27
CA HIS A 143 6.50 9.78 6.64
C HIS A 143 5.00 9.65 6.84
N GLU A 144 4.59 9.47 8.10
CA GLU A 144 3.18 9.58 8.48
C GLU A 144 2.75 11.04 8.43
N ALA A 145 1.70 11.34 7.67
CA ALA A 145 1.19 12.69 7.52
C ALA A 145 0.09 12.94 8.55
N ARG A 146 0.30 13.92 9.43
CA ARG A 146 -0.71 14.38 10.39
C ARG A 146 -1.63 15.38 9.70
N VAL A 147 -2.85 14.95 9.43
CA VAL A 147 -3.84 15.77 8.71
C VAL A 147 -5.10 15.97 9.56
N GLU A 148 -5.81 17.08 9.31
CA GLU A 148 -7.05 17.45 10.01
C GLU A 148 -8.31 16.82 9.39
N GLY A 149 -8.12 16.05 8.31
CA GLY A 149 -9.18 15.31 7.64
C GLY A 149 -8.63 14.62 6.40
N VAL A 150 -9.16 13.45 6.07
CA VAL A 150 -8.76 12.69 4.89
C VAL A 150 -9.97 11.99 4.27
N THR A 151 -10.02 11.96 2.95
CA THR A 151 -10.94 11.11 2.22
C THR A 151 -10.16 9.92 1.69
N TYR A 152 -10.61 8.71 2.00
CA TYR A 152 -10.08 7.47 1.48
C TYR A 152 -10.96 6.97 0.36
N VAL A 153 -10.35 6.69 -0.79
CA VAL A 153 -10.99 6.06 -1.95
C VAL A 153 -10.43 4.65 -2.10
N HIS A 154 -11.31 3.67 -1.98
CA HIS A 154 -11.02 2.26 -2.17
C HIS A 154 -11.55 1.82 -3.53
N ILE A 155 -10.73 1.12 -4.28
CA ILE A 155 -11.08 0.52 -5.57
C ILE A 155 -10.89 -0.97 -5.42
N MET A 156 -11.77 -1.76 -6.04
CA MET A 156 -11.64 -3.21 -6.10
C MET A 156 -11.84 -3.72 -7.51
N PHE A 157 -11.16 -4.82 -7.82
CA PHE A 157 -11.32 -5.61 -9.03
C PHE A 157 -11.89 -6.99 -8.69
N ASP A 158 -12.40 -7.69 -9.71
CA ASP A 158 -12.84 -9.08 -9.57
C ASP A 158 -11.67 -10.05 -9.30
N GLN A 159 -10.46 -9.65 -9.67
CA GLN A 159 -9.23 -10.41 -9.50
C GLN A 159 -8.17 -9.55 -8.83
N HIS A 160 -7.09 -10.19 -8.40
CA HIS A 160 -5.91 -9.51 -7.90
C HIS A 160 -5.24 -8.72 -9.02
N GLU A 161 -5.06 -7.41 -8.83
CA GLU A 161 -4.47 -6.53 -9.83
C GLU A 161 -3.49 -5.55 -9.19
N ILE A 162 -2.48 -5.16 -9.96
CA ILE A 162 -1.52 -4.09 -9.62
C ILE A 162 -1.74 -2.97 -10.65
N VAL A 163 -2.10 -1.78 -10.18
CA VAL A 163 -2.39 -0.62 -11.04
C VAL A 163 -1.26 0.40 -11.01
N LEU A 164 -1.21 1.25 -12.02
CA LEU A 164 -0.25 2.36 -12.09
C LEU A 164 -0.88 3.64 -11.53
N ALA A 165 -0.41 4.08 -10.35
CA ALA A 165 -0.88 5.25 -9.63
C ALA A 165 0.26 6.27 -9.43
N ASN A 166 0.11 7.49 -9.94
CA ASN A 166 1.18 8.51 -9.94
C ASN A 166 2.52 7.95 -10.47
N GLU A 167 2.47 7.14 -11.54
CA GLU A 167 3.61 6.39 -12.11
C GLU A 167 4.26 5.36 -11.16
N ALA A 168 3.66 5.10 -10.00
CA ALA A 168 4.08 4.04 -9.08
C ALA A 168 3.12 2.85 -9.16
N TRP A 169 3.67 1.64 -9.18
CA TRP A 169 2.88 0.41 -9.19
C TRP A 169 2.35 0.10 -7.78
N THR A 170 1.03 -0.09 -7.67
CA THR A 170 0.34 -0.31 -6.40
C THR A 170 -0.60 -1.50 -6.47
N GLU A 171 -0.55 -2.37 -5.47
CA GLU A 171 -1.46 -3.52 -5.36
C GLU A 171 -2.83 -3.06 -4.85
N ILE A 172 -3.88 -3.51 -5.55
CA ILE A 172 -5.27 -3.26 -5.20
C ILE A 172 -5.85 -4.46 -4.47
N ASP A 173 -6.65 -4.19 -3.44
CA ASP A 173 -7.32 -5.26 -2.69
C ASP A 173 -8.43 -5.90 -3.54
N PHE A 174 -8.72 -7.16 -3.27
CA PHE A 174 -9.76 -7.92 -3.95
C PHE A 174 -10.50 -8.79 -2.92
N PRO A 175 -11.78 -9.15 -3.16
CA PRO A 175 -12.56 -9.90 -2.18
C PRO A 175 -11.91 -11.26 -1.91
N ARG A 176 -11.46 -11.48 -0.68
CA ARG A 176 -10.84 -12.75 -0.24
C ARG A 176 -11.74 -13.99 -0.37
N ARG A 177 -13.01 -13.84 -0.75
CA ARG A 177 -14.01 -14.91 -0.85
C ARG A 177 -13.94 -15.69 -2.18
N ALA A 178 -13.26 -15.19 -3.22
CA ALA A 178 -13.04 -15.90 -4.47
C ALA A 178 -11.73 -16.74 -4.44
N ARG A 179 -11.63 -17.72 -3.56
CA ARG A 179 -10.48 -18.66 -3.52
C ARG A 179 -10.85 -19.98 -4.18
N ASN A 180 -10.56 -20.13 -5.48
CA ASN A 180 -10.39 -21.41 -6.16
C ASN A 180 -9.42 -21.23 -7.36
N GLY A 181 -8.12 -21.15 -7.08
CA GLY A 181 -7.08 -21.08 -8.12
C GLY A 181 -5.66 -21.05 -7.52
N PRO A 182 -4.65 -21.63 -8.20
CA PRO A 182 -3.29 -21.63 -7.69
C PRO A 182 -2.69 -20.23 -7.77
N PHE A 183 -2.21 -19.72 -6.63
CA PHE A 183 -1.45 -18.48 -6.57
C PHE A 183 -0.18 -18.61 -7.42
N ARG A 184 0.02 -17.73 -8.41
CA ARG A 184 1.38 -17.37 -8.82
C ARG A 184 1.97 -16.56 -7.67
N LYS A 185 2.91 -17.19 -6.97
CA LYS A 185 3.55 -16.67 -5.77
C LYS A 185 4.46 -15.50 -6.14
N LEU A 186 3.92 -14.29 -6.28
CA LEU A 186 4.75 -13.10 -6.07
C LEU A 186 5.20 -13.18 -4.61
N ARG A 187 6.51 -13.19 -4.40
CA ARG A 187 7.10 -13.53 -3.10
C ARG A 187 6.87 -12.38 -2.12
N LEU A 188 5.71 -12.37 -1.47
CA LEU A 188 5.44 -11.59 -0.26
C LEU A 188 6.43 -12.00 0.81
N ARG A 189 7.56 -11.29 0.89
CA ARG A 189 8.48 -11.30 2.03
C ARG A 189 8.41 -9.92 2.66
N ALA A 190 7.41 -9.72 3.50
CA ALA A 190 7.35 -8.57 4.38
C ALA A 190 7.28 -9.10 5.82
N ASP A 191 8.42 -9.57 6.34
CA ASP A 191 8.65 -9.82 7.78
C ASP A 191 10.11 -9.55 8.21
N ILE A 192 10.88 -8.80 7.41
CA ILE A 192 12.26 -8.42 7.75
C ILE A 192 12.39 -6.89 7.66
N PHE A 193 11.83 -6.19 8.63
CA PHE A 193 12.20 -4.79 8.89
C PHE A 193 12.45 -4.62 10.40
N LYS A 194 13.61 -5.14 10.83
CA LYS A 194 14.30 -4.77 12.09
C LYS A 194 15.79 -4.57 11.83
N ILE A 195 16.12 -3.82 10.78
CA ILE A 195 17.48 -3.34 10.47
C ILE A 195 17.21 -1.98 9.82
N THR A 196 17.30 -0.81 10.46
CA THR A 196 18.23 -0.29 11.46
C THR A 196 17.53 0.80 12.28
N ARG A 197 17.50 0.69 13.61
CA ARG A 197 17.52 1.88 14.47
C ARG A 197 18.99 2.19 14.71
N GLY A 198 19.47 3.29 14.14
CA GLY A 198 20.82 3.80 14.36
C GLY A 198 21.90 3.02 13.64
N CYS A 199 22.25 3.43 12.42
CA CYS A 199 23.64 3.32 11.99
C CYS A 199 23.95 4.47 11.04
N CYS A 200 24.53 5.50 11.63
CA CYS A 200 25.27 6.55 10.94
C CYS A 200 26.50 5.88 10.29
N LEU A 201 26.83 6.25 9.06
CA LEU A 201 27.97 5.80 8.26
C LEU A 201 28.02 4.30 7.87
N ILE A 202 27.63 4.01 6.63
CA ILE A 202 28.33 2.98 5.85
C ILE A 202 28.73 3.61 4.51
N SER A 203 29.98 4.08 4.48
CA SER A 203 30.73 4.24 3.24
C SER A 203 31.01 2.82 2.71
N LEU A 204 30.40 2.44 1.59
CA LEU A 204 30.78 1.21 0.89
C LEU A 204 31.36 1.56 -0.49
N ARG A 205 32.70 1.62 -0.50
CA ARG A 205 33.51 1.41 -1.71
C ARG A 205 33.13 0.07 -2.33
N ILE A 206 32.53 0.10 -3.52
CA ILE A 206 32.36 -1.10 -4.35
C ILE A 206 33.70 -1.37 -5.05
N TRP A 207 34.40 -2.41 -4.62
CA TRP A 207 35.51 -2.99 -5.37
C TRP A 207 34.95 -3.80 -6.55
N ARG A 208 35.33 -3.42 -7.76
CA ARG A 208 35.25 -4.25 -8.96
C ARG A 208 36.35 -5.31 -8.88
N ALA A 209 35.98 -6.58 -9.05
CA ALA A 209 36.95 -7.62 -9.34
C ALA A 209 37.45 -7.47 -10.79
N GLY A 210 38.76 -7.32 -10.97
CA GLY A 210 39.47 -7.76 -12.17
C GLY A 210 40.02 -6.69 -13.11
N GLN A 211 41.05 -5.93 -12.69
CA GLN A 211 42.27 -5.61 -13.46
C GLN A 211 43.31 -4.96 -12.50
N PRO A 212 44.62 -5.29 -12.56
CA PRO A 212 45.64 -4.65 -11.73
C PRO A 212 46.53 -3.72 -12.56
N ILE A 213 46.57 -2.40 -12.30
CA ILE A 213 47.78 -1.57 -12.57
C ILE A 213 47.88 -0.44 -11.52
N PHE A 214 49.12 -0.23 -11.10
CA PHE A 214 49.67 0.57 -10.01
C PHE A 214 49.38 2.09 -9.94
N ALA A 215 49.38 2.57 -8.69
CA ALA A 215 50.02 3.78 -8.12
C ALA A 215 49.39 5.20 -8.24
N LEU A 216 48.89 5.65 -7.08
CA LEU A 216 49.26 6.86 -6.29
C LEU A 216 49.25 8.26 -6.94
N ARG A 217 48.30 9.11 -6.51
CA ARG A 217 48.50 10.29 -5.62
C ARG A 217 47.17 11.09 -5.53
N THR A 218 46.50 11.09 -4.39
CA THR A 218 46.45 12.19 -3.39
C THR A 218 45.93 13.53 -3.93
N ILE A 219 44.75 13.95 -3.41
CA ILE A 219 44.42 15.24 -2.76
C ILE A 219 42.99 15.66 -3.13
N CYS A 220 42.12 15.55 -2.13
CA CYS A 220 40.91 16.34 -1.96
C CYS A 220 41.31 17.70 -1.34
N PRO A 221 40.61 18.80 -1.65
CA PRO A 221 39.99 19.51 -0.54
C PRO A 221 38.56 19.99 -0.85
N CYS A 222 37.65 19.51 0.00
CA CYS A 222 36.51 20.17 0.65
C CYS A 222 36.02 21.54 0.13
N LEU A 223 34.74 21.56 -0.30
CA LEU A 223 33.71 22.52 0.12
C LEU A 223 32.32 21.90 -0.11
#